data_AF-A0A443YW85-F1
#
_entry.id   AF-A0A443YW85-F1
#
_cell.length_a   1.000
_cell.length_b   1.000
_cell.length_c   1.000
_cell.angle_alpha   90.00
_cell.angle_beta   90.00
_cell.angle_gamma   90.00
#
_symmetry.space_group_name_H-M   'P 1'
#
loop_
_entity.id
_entity.type
_entity.pdbx_description
1 polymer ?
#
loop_
_entity_poly.entity_id
_entity_poly.type
_entity_poly.pdbx_seq_one_letter_code
_entity_poly.pdbx_strand_id
1 'polypeptide(L)'
;MKRLFLQLVAVVLLLSCLSCSKDIVENKKTLDKLYEVYKNGQISICKYNGQTVYSAMQNVYDSPEVIYDKNGNPIGNCNYAWGQVDAMCKEVTNCKIIYMVKDNIWGQSATNVFKLGK
;
A
#
# COMPACT_ATOMS: atom_id res chain seq x y z
N MET A 1 37.61 -19.41 -27.76
CA MET A 1 36.14 -19.33 -27.58
C MET A 1 35.66 -19.66 -26.16
N LYS A 2 36.03 -20.81 -25.56
CA LYS A 2 35.61 -21.17 -24.17
C LYS A 2 35.99 -20.17 -23.07
N ARG A 3 37.17 -19.54 -23.14
CA ARG A 3 37.61 -18.54 -22.14
C ARG A 3 36.84 -17.21 -22.21
N LEU A 4 36.51 -16.71 -23.41
CA LEU A 4 35.67 -15.53 -23.58
C LEU A 4 34.24 -15.77 -23.09
N PHE A 5 33.70 -16.97 -23.34
CA PHE A 5 32.36 -17.35 -22.90
C PHE A 5 32.26 -17.38 -21.37
N LEU A 6 33.30 -17.88 -20.69
CA LEU A 6 33.35 -17.96 -19.23
C LEU A 6 33.43 -16.57 -18.57
N GLN A 7 34.17 -15.63 -19.18
CA GLN A 7 34.25 -14.25 -18.70
C GLN A 7 32.94 -13.49 -18.89
N LEU A 8 32.21 -13.73 -19.99
CA LEU A 8 30.91 -13.10 -20.23
C LEU A 8 29.86 -13.53 -19.18
N VAL A 9 29.84 -14.82 -18.81
CA VAL A 9 28.91 -15.37 -17.81
C VAL A 9 29.17 -14.79 -16.42
N ALA A 10 30.44 -14.57 -16.06
CA ALA A 10 30.81 -13.96 -14.77
C ALA A 10 30.37 -12.50 -14.66
N VAL A 11 30.43 -11.73 -15.75
CA VAL A 11 29.97 -10.32 -15.78
C VAL A 11 28.44 -10.22 -15.63
N VAL A 12 27.70 -11.13 -16.26
CA VAL A 12 26.23 -11.18 -16.14
C VAL A 12 25.76 -11.52 -14.73
N LEU A 13 26.47 -12.42 -14.02
CA LEU A 13 26.16 -12.76 -12.62
C LEU A 13 26.47 -11.63 -11.62
N LEU A 14 27.46 -10.79 -11.91
CA LEU A 14 27.82 -9.67 -11.02
C LEU A 14 26.84 -8.49 -11.12
N LEU A 15 26.14 -8.35 -12.25
CA LEU A 15 25.14 -7.29 -12.47
C LEU A 15 23.80 -7.56 -11.76
N SER A 16 23.49 -8.81 -11.38
CA SER A 16 22.24 -9.15 -10.67
C SER A 16 22.20 -8.73 -9.20
N CYS A 17 23.33 -8.31 -8.60
CA CYS A 17 23.41 -7.96 -7.18
C CYS A 17 23.10 -6.48 -6.87
N LEU A 18 22.87 -5.64 -7.89
CA LEU A 18 22.64 -4.19 -7.72
C LEU A 18 21.17 -3.81 -7.53
N SER A 19 20.23 -4.76 -7.60
CA SER A 19 18.80 -4.50 -7.36
C SER A 19 18.47 -4.45 -5.87
N CYS A 20 19.13 -3.56 -5.13
CA CYS A 20 18.69 -3.17 -3.80
C CYS A 20 17.76 -1.97 -4.00
N SER A 21 16.49 -2.24 -4.33
CA SER A 21 15.45 -1.21 -4.34
C SER A 21 15.23 -0.75 -2.90
N LYS A 22 15.91 0.32 -2.49
CA LYS A 22 15.36 1.17 -1.43
C LYS A 22 14.01 1.60 -1.97
N ASP A 23 12.93 1.07 -1.41
CA ASP A 23 11.58 1.55 -1.65
C ASP A 23 11.54 3.02 -1.21
N ILE A 24 11.97 3.92 -2.09
CA ILE A 24 11.64 5.32 -2.00
C ILE A 24 10.13 5.30 -1.98
N VAL A 25 9.54 5.74 -0.87
CA VAL A 25 8.09 5.86 -0.73
C VAL A 25 7.63 6.88 -1.76
N GLU A 26 7.34 6.39 -2.97
CA GLU A 26 7.11 7.19 -4.19
C GLU A 26 5.96 8.19 -3.99
N ASN A 27 5.15 7.97 -2.95
CA ASN A 27 3.98 8.77 -2.62
C ASN A 27 3.95 9.20 -1.14
N LYS A 28 5.10 9.53 -0.53
CA LYS A 28 5.16 9.94 0.89
C LYS A 28 4.15 11.05 1.22
N LYS A 29 4.04 12.07 0.37
CA LYS A 29 3.08 13.19 0.56
C LYS A 29 1.64 12.70 0.69
N THR A 30 1.24 11.73 -0.14
CA THR A 30 -0.09 11.13 -0.08
C THR A 30 -0.27 10.35 1.20
N LEU A 31 0.71 9.54 1.59
CA LEU A 31 0.64 8.79 2.85
C LEU A 31 0.60 9.69 4.08
N ASP A 32 1.34 10.81 4.10
CA ASP A 32 1.28 11.79 5.18
C ASP A 32 -0.13 12.41 5.26
N LYS A 33 -0.74 12.77 4.13
CA LYS A 33 -2.12 13.29 4.07
C LYS A 33 -3.13 12.26 4.59
N LEU A 34 -3.02 11.00 4.13
CA LEU A 34 -3.92 9.94 4.56
C LEU A 34 -3.72 9.61 6.05
N TYR A 35 -2.48 9.62 6.53
CA TYR A 35 -2.19 9.43 7.95
C TYR A 35 -2.89 10.47 8.81
N GLU A 36 -2.86 11.76 8.46
CA GLU A 36 -3.56 12.77 9.26
C GLU A 36 -5.06 12.51 9.41
N VAL A 37 -5.68 11.95 8.37
CA VAL A 37 -7.11 11.59 8.37
C VAL A 37 -7.36 10.28 9.12
N TYR A 38 -6.47 9.29 8.97
CA TYR A 38 -6.67 7.90 9.41
C TYR A 38 -5.72 7.45 10.53
N LYS A 39 -5.10 8.38 11.26
CA LYS A 39 -4.23 8.09 12.43
C LYS A 39 -4.92 7.32 13.55
N ASN A 40 -6.25 7.32 13.58
CA ASN A 40 -7.04 6.43 14.42
C ASN A 40 -7.79 5.42 13.54
N GLY A 41 -7.05 4.65 12.74
CA GLY A 41 -7.61 3.80 11.71
C GLY A 41 -6.59 2.86 11.09
N GLN A 42 -6.86 2.51 9.84
CA GLN A 42 -6.03 1.63 9.02
C GLN A 42 -5.77 2.27 7.66
N ILE A 43 -4.58 2.04 7.11
CA ILE A 43 -4.23 2.32 5.72
C ILE A 43 -3.60 1.09 5.10
N SER A 44 -4.09 0.71 3.92
CA SER A 44 -3.59 -0.39 3.09
C SER A 44 -3.06 0.15 1.76
N ILE A 45 -2.00 -0.46 1.25
CA ILE A 45 -1.60 -0.34 -0.16
C ILE A 45 -2.25 -1.49 -0.92
N CYS A 46 -2.94 -1.17 -2.01
CA CYS A 46 -3.63 -2.15 -2.85
C CYS A 46 -3.31 -1.94 -4.34
N LYS A 47 -3.86 -2.82 -5.19
CA LYS A 47 -3.82 -2.72 -6.64
C LYS A 47 -5.22 -2.59 -7.23
N TYR A 48 -5.36 -1.69 -8.19
CA TYR A 48 -6.56 -1.52 -9.01
C TYR A 48 -6.12 -1.25 -10.45
N ASN A 49 -6.56 -2.07 -11.41
CA ASN A 49 -6.13 -2.00 -12.81
C ASN A 49 -4.59 -1.94 -12.97
N GLY A 50 -3.87 -2.74 -12.17
CA GLY A 50 -2.39 -2.77 -12.13
C GLY A 50 -1.72 -1.58 -11.44
N GLN A 51 -2.47 -0.50 -11.16
CA GLN A 51 -1.97 0.70 -10.51
C GLN A 51 -2.02 0.58 -8.99
N THR A 52 -1.11 1.27 -8.31
CA THR A 52 -1.14 1.40 -6.86
C THR A 52 -2.24 2.36 -6.45
N VAL A 53 -3.10 1.90 -5.53
CA VAL A 53 -4.12 2.71 -4.85
C VAL A 53 -3.99 2.50 -3.34
N TYR A 54 -4.59 3.39 -2.56
CA TYR A 54 -4.64 3.27 -1.11
C TYR A 54 -6.07 3.00 -0.67
N SER A 55 -6.23 2.08 0.28
CA SER A 55 -7.49 1.87 0.98
C SER A 55 -7.31 2.39 2.41
N ALA A 56 -8.33 3.07 2.95
CA ALA A 56 -8.26 3.56 4.33
C ALA A 56 -9.64 3.56 4.99
N MET A 57 -9.66 3.25 6.28
CA MET A 57 -10.89 3.22 7.10
C MET A 57 -10.62 3.68 8.53
N GLN A 58 -11.64 4.24 9.18
CA GLN A 58 -11.56 4.65 10.58
C GLN A 58 -11.67 3.44 11.51
N ASN A 59 -11.10 3.56 12.71
CA ASN A 59 -11.19 2.56 13.77
C ASN A 59 -12.53 2.60 14.51
N VAL A 60 -13.63 2.47 13.76
CA VAL A 60 -15.01 2.45 14.30
C VAL A 60 -15.86 1.45 13.51
N TYR A 61 -16.88 0.91 14.15
CA TYR A 61 -17.84 0.02 13.48
C TYR A 61 -18.54 0.74 12.33
N ASP A 62 -18.87 -0.02 11.29
CA ASP A 62 -19.59 0.44 10.11
C ASP A 62 -18.93 1.60 9.35
N SER A 63 -17.64 1.87 9.62
CA SER A 63 -16.87 2.85 8.86
C SER A 63 -16.72 2.37 7.41
N PRO A 64 -17.01 3.22 6.42
CA PRO A 64 -16.72 2.87 5.04
C PRO A 64 -15.21 2.80 4.83
N GLU A 65 -14.79 1.87 3.97
CA GLU A 65 -13.46 1.88 3.40
C GLU A 65 -13.45 2.82 2.18
N VAL A 66 -12.53 3.77 2.17
CA VAL A 66 -12.39 4.74 1.08
C VAL A 66 -11.13 4.41 0.28
N ILE A 67 -11.28 4.38 -1.05
CA ILE A 67 -10.18 4.12 -1.98
C ILE A 67 -9.65 5.46 -2.52
N TYR A 68 -8.34 5.62 -2.50
CA TYR A 68 -7.63 6.81 -2.97
C TYR A 68 -6.67 6.49 -4.10
N ASP A 69 -6.55 7.39 -5.05
CA ASP A 69 -5.50 7.36 -6.07
C ASP A 69 -4.11 7.66 -5.46
N LYS A 70 -3.06 7.56 -6.28
CA LYS A 70 -1.69 7.86 -5.86
C LYS A 70 -1.47 9.30 -5.37
N ASN A 71 -2.34 10.23 -5.77
CA ASN A 71 -2.28 11.64 -5.42
C ASN A 71 -3.09 11.97 -4.13
N GLY A 72 -3.78 10.98 -3.56
CA GLY A 72 -4.62 11.14 -2.37
C GLY A 72 -5.99 11.75 -2.65
N ASN A 73 -6.50 11.58 -3.86
CA ASN A 73 -7.89 11.90 -4.21
C ASN A 73 -8.77 10.67 -3.99
N PRO A 74 -9.94 10.80 -3.34
CA PRO A 74 -10.87 9.70 -3.22
C PRO A 74 -11.43 9.34 -4.59
N ILE A 75 -11.44 8.04 -4.91
CA ILE A 75 -11.92 7.50 -6.18
C ILE A 75 -12.97 6.40 -6.00
N GLY A 76 -13.16 5.91 -4.78
CA GLY A 76 -14.20 4.92 -4.48
C GLY A 76 -14.59 4.89 -3.00
N ASN A 77 -15.81 4.46 -2.76
CA ASN A 77 -16.41 4.30 -1.44
C ASN A 77 -16.99 2.88 -1.30
N CYS A 78 -16.46 2.13 -0.33
CA CYS A 78 -16.77 0.74 -0.09
C CYS A 78 -17.54 0.60 1.24
N ASN A 79 -18.78 1.10 1.26
CA ASN A 79 -19.64 1.02 2.45
C ASN A 79 -20.46 -0.27 2.46
N TYR A 80 -19.82 -1.35 2.92
CA TYR A 80 -20.46 -2.67 3.02
C TYR A 80 -21.53 -2.75 4.12
N ALA A 81 -21.50 -1.85 5.11
CA ALA A 81 -22.46 -1.84 6.21
C ALA A 81 -23.83 -1.27 5.78
N TRP A 82 -23.84 -0.28 4.88
CA TRP A 82 -25.06 0.45 4.50
C TRP A 82 -25.40 0.34 3.00
N GLY A 83 -24.78 -0.59 2.28
CA GLY A 83 -25.19 -1.03 0.94
C GLY A 83 -24.76 -0.16 -0.25
N GLN A 84 -24.16 1.00 -0.02
CA GLN A 84 -23.57 1.82 -1.09
C GLN A 84 -22.11 1.42 -1.31
N VAL A 85 -21.90 0.49 -2.25
CA VAL A 85 -20.56 -0.02 -2.59
C VAL A 85 -20.29 0.25 -4.06
N ASP A 86 -19.25 1.04 -4.34
CA ASP A 86 -18.80 1.29 -5.71
C ASP A 86 -18.30 -0.01 -6.35
N ALA A 87 -18.54 -0.18 -7.66
CA ALA A 87 -18.16 -1.40 -8.38
C ALA A 87 -16.66 -1.73 -8.22
N MET A 88 -15.81 -0.71 -8.22
CA MET A 88 -14.37 -0.85 -8.09
C MET A 88 -13.93 -1.54 -6.79
N CYS A 89 -14.75 -1.49 -5.73
CA CYS A 89 -14.42 -2.11 -4.44
C CYS A 89 -14.23 -3.63 -4.53
N LYS A 90 -14.84 -4.27 -5.54
CA LYS A 90 -14.68 -5.71 -5.83
C LYS A 90 -13.46 -6.02 -6.70
N GLU A 91 -12.85 -5.01 -7.29
CA GLU A 91 -11.73 -5.11 -8.24
C GLU A 91 -10.40 -4.67 -7.60
N VAL A 92 -10.44 -4.03 -6.43
CA VAL A 92 -9.25 -3.72 -5.63
C VAL A 92 -8.70 -5.03 -5.04
N THR A 93 -7.44 -5.32 -5.31
CA THR A 93 -6.78 -6.60 -4.95
C THR A 93 -5.41 -6.37 -4.33
N ASN A 94 -4.77 -7.44 -3.85
CA ASN A 94 -3.40 -7.43 -3.34
C ASN A 94 -3.14 -6.39 -2.24
N CYS A 95 -4.13 -6.20 -1.36
CA CYS A 95 -4.04 -5.24 -0.26
C CYS A 95 -3.05 -5.71 0.82
N LYS A 96 -2.19 -4.80 1.24
CA LYS A 96 -1.27 -4.98 2.37
C LYS A 96 -1.46 -3.82 3.34
N ILE A 97 -1.72 -4.12 4.61
CA ILE A 97 -1.80 -3.14 5.67
C ILE A 97 -0.40 -2.53 5.87
N ILE A 98 -0.30 -1.21 5.73
CA ILE A 98 0.94 -0.46 5.93
C ILE A 98 0.89 0.40 7.20
N TYR A 99 -0.32 0.68 7.68
CA TYR A 99 -0.58 1.37 8.92
C TYR A 99 -1.83 0.81 9.59
N MET A 100 -1.75 0.57 10.89
CA MET A 100 -2.86 0.14 11.74
C MET A 100 -2.60 0.63 13.16
N VAL A 101 -3.56 1.37 13.70
CA VAL A 101 -3.50 1.89 15.07
C VAL A 101 -3.41 0.76 16.10
N LYS A 102 -2.73 1.03 17.23
CA LYS A 102 -2.46 0.03 18.27
C LYS A 102 -3.73 -0.53 18.91
N ASP A 103 -4.64 0.35 19.30
CA ASP A 103 -5.88 -0.02 19.98
C ASP A 103 -7.03 -0.14 18.98
N ASN A 104 -6.82 -0.93 17.92
CA ASN A 104 -7.82 -1.14 16.88
C ASN A 104 -8.93 -2.10 17.31
N ILE A 105 -10.15 -1.86 16.83
CA ILE A 105 -11.35 -2.66 17.14
C ILE A 105 -11.29 -4.08 16.56
N TRP A 106 -10.37 -4.33 15.63
CA TRP A 106 -10.23 -5.63 14.96
C TRP A 106 -9.34 -6.62 15.74
N GLY A 107 -8.77 -6.19 16.88
CA GLY A 107 -7.89 -7.02 17.72
C GLY A 107 -6.57 -7.41 17.03
N GLN A 108 -6.20 -6.70 15.96
CA GLN A 108 -5.02 -6.98 15.16
C GLN A 108 -3.77 -6.26 15.72
N SER A 109 -2.58 -6.71 15.35
CA SER A 109 -1.34 -6.07 15.80
C SER A 109 -1.10 -4.71 15.16
N ALA A 110 -0.72 -3.71 15.97
CA ALA A 110 -0.32 -2.39 15.48
C ALA A 110 0.74 -2.49 14.36
N THR A 111 0.61 -1.69 13.30
CA THR A 111 1.55 -1.70 12.17
C THR A 111 1.86 -0.27 11.74
N ASN A 112 3.12 0.03 11.42
CA ASN A 112 3.52 1.29 10.80
C ASN A 112 4.79 1.09 9.97
N VAL A 113 4.63 0.49 8.79
CA VAL A 113 5.73 0.05 7.91
C VAL A 113 6.63 1.23 7.52
N PHE A 114 6.01 2.37 7.19
CA PHE A 114 6.72 3.55 6.70
C PHE A 114 7.01 4.61 7.77
N LYS A 115 6.80 4.29 9.06
CA LYS A 115 7.00 5.22 10.18
C LYS A 115 6.24 6.55 10.00
N LEU A 116 5.00 6.49 9.48
CA LEU A 116 4.13 7.65 9.30
C LEU A 116 3.89 8.37 10.65
N GLY A 117 3.81 9.70 10.61
CA GLY A 117 3.59 10.54 11.80
C GLY A 117 4.77 10.65 12.75
N LYS A 118 5.97 10.24 12.33
CA LYS A 118 7.23 10.41 13.07
C LYS A 118 8.11 11.48 12.44
#